data_AF-A0A0G1MUN3-F1
#
_entry.id   AF-A0A0G1MUN3-F1
#
_cell.length_a   1.000
_cell.length_b   1.000
_cell.length_c   1.000
_cell.angle_alpha   90.00
_cell.angle_beta   90.00
_cell.angle_gamma   90.00
#
_symmetry.space_group_name_H-M   'P 1'
#
loop_
_entity.id
_entity.type
_entity.pdbx_description
1 polymer ?
#
loop_
_entity_poly.entity_id
_entity_poly.type
_entity_poly.pdbx_seq_one_letter_code
_entity_poly.pdbx_strand_id
1 'polypeptide(L)'
;MLSLKEQQERLSLNLINYDLEKMWSSHPLIAELRESVKKLMPPDKAYDPQDLEHQVLFRLTTFDPKDINNETIKSVIDEQFGIVKYRLSKLDFDIEYLFRGLTGKYQDLNINDRLELCWEDDKIIAKNDRRSFSVEFRTIDDERLISLFSNELHYIHQDRPRGETFGFFFTGDEVPWAIETTEPSVIAKQYKRDALLANGIDPNKAVELTRFYTLPGAPTNAISLMDGLVAKYYKSKGIEALFTTTMPMYAKTKSTTIAGGINKPLLVKDLRHKFIPVEINGRTLYRHVTTVPEDNKEIKILETHPNFPTMLVVEVFRTINETNLKPLPMLEDGGKVIYVSKRERSKTEEEIKLFVSNIATALEKIRRVGKYVRTEYIRDTIYGESGKDKKIRLRIEDNFEYVAVNATIKTRDSVQNGIKREIEETVYKGPSAEEAISTIKMLGDFKEENSYEKIRVIFIAETAEITVDIYPFGCWIEIEDEPEKIHRIAQTIGFSKKDYVSAGADDLYLEWIKSHGLPEQWDVRFGLEDKK
;
A
#
# COMPACT_ATOMS: atom_id res chain seq x y z
N MET A 1 2.96 -32.11 -2.17
CA MET A 1 3.26 -30.67 -2.04
C MET A 1 4.37 -30.35 -3.03
N LEU A 2 4.31 -29.20 -3.71
CA LEU A 2 5.39 -28.73 -4.57
C LEU A 2 6.63 -28.43 -3.72
N SER A 3 7.82 -28.76 -4.21
CA SER A 3 9.09 -28.30 -3.64
C SER A 3 9.19 -26.77 -3.70
N LEU A 4 10.03 -26.16 -2.85
CA LEU A 4 10.22 -24.71 -2.87
C LEU A 4 10.74 -24.21 -4.23
N LYS A 5 11.57 -25.00 -4.91
CA LYS A 5 12.07 -24.69 -6.26
C LYS A 5 10.93 -24.62 -7.28
N GLU A 6 10.03 -25.62 -7.27
CA GLU A 6 8.86 -25.62 -8.16
C GLU A 6 7.88 -24.48 -7.83
N GLN A 7 7.78 -24.09 -6.56
CA GLN A 7 7.00 -22.91 -6.16
C GLN A 7 7.65 -21.62 -6.69
N GLN A 8 8.97 -21.49 -6.58
CA GLN A 8 9.75 -20.34 -7.05
C GLN A 8 9.64 -20.15 -8.57
N GLU A 9 9.71 -21.25 -9.33
CA GLU A 9 9.60 -21.25 -10.80
C GLU A 9 8.20 -20.84 -11.30
N ARG A 10 7.17 -20.93 -10.44
CA ARG A 10 5.78 -20.54 -10.75
C ARG A 10 5.43 -19.13 -10.30
N LEU A 11 6.37 -18.39 -9.70
CA LEU A 11 6.10 -17.05 -9.20
C LEU A 11 5.80 -16.08 -10.34
N SER A 12 4.75 -15.31 -10.12
CA SER A 12 4.36 -14.18 -10.95
C SER A 12 4.83 -12.89 -10.28
N LEU A 13 5.81 -12.21 -10.87
CA LEU A 13 6.42 -11.03 -10.28
C LEU A 13 6.25 -9.84 -11.21
N ASN A 14 5.72 -8.74 -10.67
CA ASN A 14 5.84 -7.43 -11.30
C ASN A 14 7.20 -6.84 -10.89
N LEU A 15 8.02 -6.43 -11.86
CA LEU A 15 9.39 -5.99 -11.63
C LEU A 15 9.57 -4.56 -12.13
N ILE A 16 10.24 -3.74 -11.33
CA ILE A 16 10.65 -2.39 -11.73
C ILE A 16 12.15 -2.23 -11.52
N ASN A 17 12.75 -1.28 -12.25
CA ASN A 17 14.10 -0.82 -11.92
C ASN A 17 14.03 0.03 -10.66
N TYR A 18 14.86 -0.29 -9.66
CA TYR A 18 14.90 0.45 -8.41
C TYR A 18 16.30 0.45 -7.82
N ASP A 19 16.77 1.62 -7.40
CA ASP A 19 18.10 1.81 -6.83
C ASP A 19 17.98 2.43 -5.44
N LEU A 20 18.12 1.61 -4.41
CA LEU A 20 17.99 2.06 -3.01
C LEU A 20 19.04 3.11 -2.65
N GLU A 21 20.23 3.05 -3.25
CA GLU A 21 21.32 3.99 -3.00
C GLU A 21 21.02 5.39 -3.55
N LYS A 22 20.15 5.50 -4.56
CA LYS A 22 19.66 6.79 -5.06
C LYS A 22 18.44 7.29 -4.30
N MET A 23 17.72 6.42 -3.59
CA MET A 23 16.40 6.69 -3.05
C MET A 23 16.36 6.88 -1.52
N TRP A 24 17.47 6.71 -0.79
CA TRP A 24 17.49 6.85 0.68
C TRP A 24 17.34 8.29 1.20
N SER A 25 17.39 9.30 0.33
CA SER A 25 17.25 10.70 0.74
C SER A 25 15.79 11.04 1.07
N SER A 26 15.61 11.85 2.13
CA SER A 26 14.30 12.43 2.45
C SER A 26 13.76 13.20 1.25
N HIS A 27 12.47 13.04 0.96
CA HIS A 27 11.81 13.84 -0.08
C HIS A 27 11.93 15.35 0.25
N PRO A 28 12.23 16.24 -0.71
CA PRO A 28 12.44 17.68 -0.43
C PRO A 28 11.28 18.34 0.32
N LEU A 29 10.05 18.07 -0.09
CA LEU A 29 8.84 18.55 0.61
C LEU A 29 8.80 18.08 2.08
N ILE A 30 9.17 16.83 2.36
CA ILE A 30 9.18 16.31 3.74
C ILE A 30 10.30 16.95 4.55
N ALA A 31 11.45 17.23 3.94
CA ALA A 31 12.53 17.95 4.62
C ALA A 31 12.09 19.37 5.02
N GLU A 32 11.40 20.08 4.14
CA GLU A 32 10.84 21.42 4.43
C GLU A 32 9.77 21.36 5.53
N LEU A 33 8.78 20.46 5.39
CA LEU A 33 7.73 20.29 6.39
C LEU A 33 8.30 19.92 7.75
N ARG A 34 9.33 19.08 7.81
CA ARG A 34 9.99 18.68 9.05
C ARG A 34 10.59 19.88 9.78
N GLU A 35 11.24 20.78 9.09
CA GLU A 35 11.81 21.99 9.71
C GLU A 35 10.72 22.92 10.24
N SER A 36 9.60 23.04 9.54
CA SER A 36 8.42 23.79 10.01
C SER A 36 7.76 23.13 11.23
N VAL A 37 7.62 21.79 11.22
CA VAL A 37 7.09 21.01 12.34
C VAL A 37 7.95 21.22 13.59
N LYS A 38 9.27 21.02 13.50
CA LYS A 38 10.20 21.16 14.63
C LYS A 38 10.07 22.50 15.36
N LYS A 39 9.87 23.60 14.63
CA LYS A 39 9.71 24.94 15.21
C LYS A 39 8.42 25.10 16.03
N LEU A 40 7.41 24.29 15.75
CA LEU A 40 6.07 24.36 16.34
C LEU A 40 5.79 23.23 17.35
N MET A 41 6.74 22.31 17.53
CA MET A 41 6.65 21.20 18.47
C MET A 41 6.57 21.71 19.92
N PRO A 42 5.74 21.10 20.79
CA PRO A 42 5.61 21.51 22.18
C PRO A 42 6.94 21.33 22.95
N PRO A 43 7.56 22.40 23.50
CA PRO A 43 8.76 22.25 24.31
C PRO A 43 8.43 21.71 25.70
N ASP A 44 9.43 21.14 26.37
CA ASP A 44 9.41 20.82 27.81
C ASP A 44 8.24 19.94 28.28
N LYS A 45 7.93 18.88 27.51
CA LYS A 45 6.95 17.86 27.87
C LYS A 45 7.56 16.47 27.76
N ALA A 46 7.11 15.55 28.60
CA ALA A 46 7.53 14.15 28.56
C ALA A 46 6.78 13.41 27.45
N TYR A 47 7.39 13.35 26.26
CA TYR A 47 6.93 12.57 25.11
C TYR A 47 8.12 12.31 24.19
N ASP A 48 7.98 11.40 23.23
CA ASP A 48 9.02 11.16 22.22
C ASP A 48 8.90 12.19 21.08
N PRO A 49 9.86 13.13 20.95
CA PRO A 49 9.79 14.15 19.91
C PRO A 49 9.99 13.59 18.51
N GLN A 50 10.76 12.50 18.36
CA GLN A 50 11.00 11.88 17.07
C GLN A 50 9.75 11.16 16.57
N ASP A 51 9.07 10.43 17.44
CA ASP A 51 7.88 9.67 17.05
C ASP A 51 6.67 10.60 16.77
N LEU A 52 6.51 11.67 17.56
CA LEU A 52 5.51 12.70 17.27
C LEU A 52 5.80 13.45 15.95
N GLU A 53 7.06 13.78 15.66
CA GLU A 53 7.45 14.39 14.37
C GLU A 53 6.98 13.52 13.19
N HIS A 54 7.23 12.21 13.22
CA HIS A 54 6.82 11.30 12.15
C HIS A 54 5.29 11.19 12.04
N GLN A 55 4.55 11.06 13.14
CA GLN A 55 3.08 11.05 13.10
C GLN A 55 2.50 12.31 12.46
N VAL A 56 3.05 13.47 12.82
CA VAL A 56 2.64 14.76 12.25
C VAL A 56 2.93 14.79 10.75
N LEU A 57 4.12 14.38 10.33
CA LEU A 57 4.47 14.30 8.90
C LEU A 57 3.54 13.36 8.13
N PHE A 58 3.19 12.21 8.71
CA PHE A 58 2.28 11.25 8.08
C PHE A 58 0.88 11.85 7.93
N ARG A 59 0.42 12.56 8.97
CA ARG A 59 -0.89 13.21 8.98
C ARG A 59 -0.96 14.38 8.01
N LEU A 60 0.12 15.12 7.83
CA LEU A 60 0.21 16.18 6.82
C LEU A 60 0.08 15.63 5.39
N THR A 61 0.41 14.35 5.14
CA THR A 61 0.23 13.76 3.81
C THR A 61 -1.23 13.66 3.35
N THR A 62 -2.21 13.80 4.25
CA THR A 62 -3.64 13.73 3.89
C THR A 62 -4.20 15.06 3.40
N PHE A 63 -3.39 16.10 3.31
CA PHE A 63 -3.77 17.42 2.80
C PHE A 63 -3.18 17.61 1.39
N ASP A 64 -3.77 18.49 0.59
CA ASP A 64 -3.08 18.97 -0.60
C ASP A 64 -1.83 19.74 -0.16
N PRO A 65 -0.62 19.45 -0.70
CA PRO A 65 0.59 20.18 -0.35
C PRO A 65 0.45 21.70 -0.43
N LYS A 66 -0.38 22.23 -1.33
CA LYS A 66 -0.59 23.67 -1.51
C LYS A 66 -1.34 24.33 -0.36
N ASP A 67 -2.11 23.55 0.40
CA ASP A 67 -2.93 24.04 1.50
C ASP A 67 -2.19 23.94 2.85
N ILE A 68 -1.00 23.32 2.88
CA ILE A 68 -0.23 23.15 4.11
C ILE A 68 0.48 24.46 4.45
N ASN A 69 -0.01 25.11 5.50
CA ASN A 69 0.57 26.31 6.09
C ASN A 69 0.84 26.11 7.60
N ASN A 70 1.40 27.10 8.27
CA ASN A 70 1.73 27.01 9.70
C ASN A 70 0.51 26.76 10.59
N GLU A 71 -0.67 27.24 10.22
CA GLU A 71 -1.91 26.98 10.97
C GLU A 71 -2.33 25.51 10.85
N THR A 72 -2.24 24.96 9.64
CA THR A 72 -2.50 23.53 9.37
C THR A 72 -1.51 22.66 10.13
N ILE A 73 -0.21 22.99 10.06
CA ILE A 73 0.85 22.26 10.79
C ILE A 73 0.58 22.31 12.29
N LYS A 74 0.25 23.48 12.83
CA LYS A 74 -0.03 23.64 14.26
C LYS A 74 -1.26 22.84 14.69
N SER A 75 -2.33 22.88 13.91
CA SER A 75 -3.55 22.09 14.14
C SER A 75 -3.26 20.59 14.16
N VAL A 76 -2.47 20.09 13.20
CA VAL A 76 -2.05 18.68 13.16
C VAL A 76 -1.16 18.31 14.34
N ILE A 77 -0.22 19.17 14.74
CA ILE A 77 0.60 18.95 15.94
C ILE A 77 -0.28 18.82 17.17
N ASP A 78 -1.24 19.73 17.36
CA ASP A 78 -2.12 19.71 18.53
C ASP A 78 -3.05 18.48 18.54
N GLU A 79 -3.54 18.04 17.37
CA GLU A 79 -4.29 16.79 17.20
C GLU A 79 -3.46 15.56 17.60
N GLN A 80 -2.29 15.37 16.97
CA GLN A 80 -1.44 14.20 17.19
C GLN A 80 -0.87 14.19 18.61
N PHE A 81 -0.49 15.35 19.14
CA PHE A 81 -0.04 15.48 20.53
C PHE A 81 -1.15 15.18 21.54
N GLY A 82 -2.41 15.52 21.22
CA GLY A 82 -3.57 15.13 22.01
C GLY A 82 -3.71 13.60 22.13
N ILE A 83 -3.49 12.87 21.04
CA ILE A 83 -3.49 11.40 21.03
C ILE A 83 -2.34 10.86 21.89
N VAL A 84 -1.12 11.39 21.73
CA VAL A 84 0.05 10.99 22.53
C VAL A 84 -0.18 11.21 24.01
N LYS A 85 -0.64 12.39 24.42
CA LYS A 85 -0.97 12.70 25.82
C LYS A 85 -2.00 11.75 26.41
N TYR A 86 -3.04 11.42 25.63
CA TYR A 86 -4.05 10.48 26.08
C TYR A 86 -3.48 9.09 26.32
N ARG A 87 -2.62 8.59 25.43
CA ARG A 87 -1.90 7.31 25.64
C ARG A 87 -1.05 7.35 26.90
N LEU A 88 -0.19 8.37 27.02
CA LEU A 88 0.70 8.52 28.17
C LEU A 88 -0.06 8.66 29.50
N SER A 89 -1.24 9.29 29.50
CA SER A 89 -2.07 9.43 30.71
C SER A 89 -2.62 8.12 31.27
N LYS A 90 -2.59 7.05 30.47
CA LYS A 90 -3.05 5.71 30.84
C LYS A 90 -1.93 4.74 31.17
N LEU A 91 -0.68 5.17 31.04
CA LEU A 91 0.47 4.31 31.30
C LEU A 91 0.61 4.04 32.79
N ASP A 92 0.82 2.77 33.12
CA ASP A 92 1.18 2.30 34.45
C ASP A 92 2.71 2.21 34.60
N PHE A 93 3.42 3.26 34.16
CA PHE A 93 4.87 3.36 34.20
C PHE A 93 5.30 4.77 34.60
N ASP A 94 6.48 4.89 35.21
CA ASP A 94 7.07 6.18 35.54
C ASP A 94 7.50 6.92 34.25
N ILE A 95 6.67 7.88 33.85
CA ILE A 95 6.88 8.73 32.68
C ILE A 95 8.17 9.55 32.78
N GLU A 96 8.54 10.03 33.98
CA GLU A 96 9.78 10.78 34.16
C GLU A 96 10.99 9.88 33.91
N TYR A 97 10.96 8.65 34.42
CA TYR A 97 12.01 7.67 34.19
C TYR A 97 12.11 7.23 32.72
N LEU A 98 10.98 7.02 32.03
CA LEU A 98 10.99 6.64 30.60
C LEU A 98 11.56 7.74 29.70
N PHE A 99 11.23 9.00 29.98
CA PHE A 99 11.68 10.16 29.20
C PHE A 99 12.87 10.89 29.81
N ARG A 100 13.58 10.24 30.73
CA ARG A 100 14.68 10.82 31.53
C ARG A 100 15.78 11.43 30.69
N GLY A 101 16.03 10.87 29.50
CA GLY A 101 17.06 11.37 28.59
C GLY A 101 16.77 12.71 27.95
N LEU A 102 15.53 13.22 28.02
CA LEU A 102 15.17 14.56 27.59
C LEU A 102 15.56 15.64 28.61
N THR A 103 15.71 15.27 29.89
CA THR A 103 15.92 16.23 30.98
C THR A 103 17.36 16.75 31.04
N GLY A 104 18.30 16.04 30.43
CA GLY A 104 19.74 16.29 30.57
C GLY A 104 20.33 15.96 31.95
N LYS A 105 19.52 15.55 32.93
CA LYS A 105 19.96 15.23 34.30
C LYS A 105 20.60 13.84 34.42
N TYR A 106 20.16 12.92 33.58
CA TYR A 106 20.58 11.53 33.63
C TYR A 106 21.86 11.32 32.82
N GLN A 107 22.72 10.44 33.33
CA GLN A 107 24.04 10.20 32.75
C GLN A 107 24.04 9.05 31.74
N ASP A 108 23.09 8.13 31.85
CA ASP A 108 22.93 6.97 31.00
C ASP A 108 22.21 7.34 29.68
N LEU A 109 21.04 7.96 29.78
CA LEU A 109 20.29 8.52 28.64
C LEU A 109 20.39 10.04 28.66
N ASN A 110 20.86 10.65 27.57
CA ASN A 110 20.98 12.11 27.49
C ASN A 110 21.05 12.60 26.04
N ILE A 111 20.07 13.40 25.61
CA ILE A 111 20.04 13.94 24.24
C ILE A 111 21.20 14.90 23.92
N ASN A 112 21.78 15.55 24.93
CA ASN A 112 22.86 16.53 24.76
C ASN A 112 24.26 15.92 24.91
N ASP A 113 24.36 14.68 25.41
CA ASP A 113 25.63 13.99 25.70
C ASP A 113 25.49 12.50 25.40
N ARG A 114 25.13 12.17 24.16
CA ARG A 114 24.81 10.78 23.79
C ARG A 114 26.02 9.86 23.90
N LEU A 115 25.77 8.62 24.32
CA LEU A 115 26.76 7.54 24.36
C LEU A 115 26.86 6.84 23.01
N GLU A 116 27.91 6.04 22.83
CA GLU A 116 28.04 5.09 21.73
C GLU A 116 28.29 3.68 22.29
N LEU A 117 27.73 2.67 21.64
CA LEU A 117 27.94 1.27 22.00
C LEU A 117 29.23 0.75 21.37
N CYS A 118 30.05 0.05 22.16
CA CYS A 118 31.24 -0.64 21.71
C CYS A 118 31.41 -1.99 22.41
N TRP A 119 32.27 -2.84 21.85
CA TRP A 119 32.70 -4.09 22.49
C TRP A 119 33.98 -3.86 23.30
N GLU A 120 34.00 -4.32 24.54
CA GLU A 120 35.18 -4.41 25.40
C GLU A 120 35.15 -5.75 26.12
N ASP A 121 36.19 -6.58 25.94
CA ASP A 121 36.32 -7.89 26.59
C ASP A 121 35.03 -8.75 26.56
N ASP A 122 34.46 -8.91 25.36
CA ASP A 122 33.19 -9.63 25.08
C ASP A 122 31.93 -9.05 25.74
N LYS A 123 32.01 -7.84 26.33
CA LYS A 123 30.87 -7.10 26.89
C LYS A 123 30.51 -5.92 26.01
N ILE A 124 29.23 -5.58 26.03
CA ILE A 124 28.72 -4.38 25.38
C ILE A 124 28.79 -3.24 26.39
N ILE A 125 29.43 -2.15 26.01
CA ILE A 125 29.60 -0.96 26.82
C ILE A 125 29.02 0.23 26.07
N ALA A 126 28.23 1.06 26.74
CA ALA A 126 27.81 2.37 26.26
C ALA A 126 28.72 3.43 26.88
N LYS A 127 29.52 4.13 26.06
CA LYS A 127 30.48 5.11 26.56
C LYS A 127 30.61 6.35 25.69
N ASN A 128 31.17 7.39 26.28
CA ASN A 128 31.76 8.54 25.61
C ASN A 128 33.04 8.93 26.36
N ASP A 129 33.63 10.10 26.08
CA ASP A 129 34.87 10.56 26.71
C ASP A 129 34.80 10.73 28.24
N ARG A 130 33.59 10.78 28.82
CA ARG A 130 33.35 11.14 30.23
C ARG A 130 32.84 10.00 31.09
N ARG A 131 32.17 9.02 30.49
CA ARG A 131 31.38 8.01 31.22
C ARG A 131 31.23 6.72 30.43
N SER A 132 30.99 5.65 31.15
CA SER A 132 30.90 4.29 30.63
C SER A 132 29.88 3.49 31.45
N PHE A 133 29.00 2.76 30.76
CA PHE A 133 27.95 1.92 31.35
C PHE A 133 27.96 0.56 30.70
N SER A 134 27.83 -0.50 31.51
CA SER A 134 27.68 -1.84 30.95
C SER A 134 26.25 -2.05 30.44
N VAL A 135 26.15 -2.63 29.25
CA VAL A 135 24.88 -2.90 28.55
C VAL A 135 24.66 -4.40 28.44
N GLU A 136 23.43 -4.83 28.68
CA GLU A 136 23.01 -6.21 28.57
C GLU A 136 22.04 -6.36 27.39
N PHE A 137 22.27 -7.36 26.55
CA PHE A 137 21.36 -7.78 25.49
C PHE A 137 20.60 -9.02 25.94
N ARG A 138 19.26 -8.95 25.93
CA ARG A 138 18.39 -10.01 26.45
C ARG A 138 17.18 -10.20 25.55
N THR A 139 16.62 -11.41 25.53
CA THR A 139 15.25 -11.63 25.09
C THR A 139 14.28 -11.15 26.18
N ILE A 140 13.13 -10.62 25.77
CA ILE A 140 12.09 -10.11 26.66
C ILE A 140 10.85 -10.97 26.45
N ASP A 141 10.38 -11.58 27.53
CA ASP A 141 9.14 -12.36 27.58
C ASP A 141 8.04 -11.66 28.39
N ASP A 142 8.34 -10.52 29.02
CA ASP A 142 7.37 -9.72 29.78
C ASP A 142 6.47 -8.91 28.82
N GLU A 143 5.25 -9.38 28.63
CA GLU A 143 4.25 -8.74 27.78
C GLU A 143 3.93 -7.29 28.18
N ARG A 144 4.09 -6.90 29.46
CA ARG A 144 3.88 -5.51 29.87
C ARG A 144 4.96 -4.61 29.28
N LEU A 145 6.22 -5.03 29.34
CA LEU A 145 7.33 -4.30 28.73
C LEU A 145 7.23 -4.30 27.21
N ILE A 146 6.91 -5.45 26.59
CA ILE A 146 6.74 -5.53 25.15
C ILE A 146 5.62 -4.59 24.69
N SER A 147 4.46 -4.59 25.37
CA SER A 147 3.33 -3.73 25.03
C SER A 147 3.63 -2.25 25.28
N LEU A 148 4.34 -1.90 26.35
CA LEU A 148 4.77 -0.52 26.61
C LEU A 148 5.49 0.06 25.39
N PHE A 149 6.50 -0.63 24.90
CA PHE A 149 7.31 -0.12 23.80
C PHE A 149 6.62 -0.25 22.45
N SER A 150 5.97 -1.39 22.19
CA SER A 150 5.38 -1.64 20.88
C SER A 150 4.08 -0.86 20.66
N ASN A 151 3.20 -0.74 21.66
CA ASN A 151 1.86 -0.18 21.51
C ASN A 151 1.72 1.22 22.11
N GLU A 152 2.36 1.47 23.25
CA GLU A 152 2.12 2.71 23.99
C GLU A 152 3.09 3.82 23.62
N LEU A 153 4.40 3.53 23.50
CA LEU A 153 5.44 4.53 23.19
C LEU A 153 5.69 4.74 21.69
N HIS A 154 5.50 3.70 20.86
CA HIS A 154 5.70 3.75 19.42
C HIS A 154 4.39 4.13 18.70
N TYR A 155 3.99 5.39 18.83
CA TYR A 155 2.63 5.87 18.58
C TYR A 155 2.13 5.68 17.13
N ILE A 156 3.04 5.62 16.16
CA ILE A 156 2.77 5.40 14.72
C ILE A 156 2.15 4.01 14.44
N HIS A 157 2.46 3.02 15.28
CA HIS A 157 2.13 1.63 15.01
C HIS A 157 0.94 1.14 15.85
N GLN A 158 0.21 0.18 15.28
CA GLN A 158 -0.81 -0.62 15.96
C GLN A 158 -0.23 -2.00 16.29
N ASP A 159 -0.90 -2.76 17.15
CA ASP A 159 -0.47 -4.12 17.49
C ASP A 159 -0.28 -5.01 16.25
N ARG A 160 0.72 -5.90 16.30
CA ARG A 160 1.07 -6.84 15.22
C ARG A 160 1.27 -8.22 15.82
N PRO A 161 1.05 -9.30 15.05
CA PRO A 161 1.51 -10.63 15.44
C PRO A 161 3.00 -10.60 15.84
N ARG A 162 3.36 -11.31 16.91
CA ARG A 162 4.69 -11.20 17.53
C ARG A 162 5.45 -12.53 17.43
N GLY A 163 6.73 -12.43 17.09
CA GLY A 163 7.75 -13.42 17.40
C GLY A 163 8.54 -12.98 18.64
N GLU A 164 9.83 -13.29 18.69
CA GLU A 164 10.70 -12.89 19.80
C GLU A 164 10.89 -11.37 19.88
N THR A 165 11.06 -10.87 21.11
CA THR A 165 11.44 -9.48 21.41
C THR A 165 12.80 -9.45 22.09
N PHE A 166 13.63 -8.49 21.70
CA PHE A 166 14.96 -8.28 22.23
C PHE A 166 15.05 -6.88 22.85
N GLY A 167 15.91 -6.71 23.84
CA GLY A 167 16.15 -5.40 24.42
C GLY A 167 17.57 -5.17 24.90
N PHE A 168 17.93 -3.90 24.92
CA PHE A 168 19.12 -3.42 25.60
C PHE A 168 18.76 -2.79 26.94
N PHE A 169 19.51 -3.19 27.96
CA PHE A 169 19.37 -2.72 29.33
C PHE A 169 20.70 -2.12 29.78
N PHE A 170 20.68 -1.07 30.60
CA PHE A 170 21.85 -0.81 31.43
C PHE A 170 21.87 -1.83 32.56
N THR A 171 23.06 -2.27 32.96
CA THR A 171 23.17 -3.31 34.00
C THR A 171 22.47 -2.86 35.29
N GLY A 172 21.49 -3.64 35.72
CA GLY A 172 20.66 -3.36 36.91
C GLY A 172 19.31 -2.70 36.61
N ASP A 173 19.07 -2.23 35.38
CA ASP A 173 17.75 -1.72 34.98
C ASP A 173 16.76 -2.87 34.72
N GLU A 174 15.51 -2.67 35.12
CA GLU A 174 14.40 -3.59 34.82
C GLU A 174 13.71 -3.26 33.50
N VAL A 175 13.81 -2.02 33.04
CA VAL A 175 13.17 -1.52 31.81
C VAL A 175 14.25 -1.34 30.74
N PRO A 176 14.08 -1.92 29.54
CA PRO A 176 15.05 -1.71 28.46
C PRO A 176 15.03 -0.26 28.01
N TRP A 177 16.16 0.27 27.55
CA TRP A 177 16.19 1.58 26.90
C TRP A 177 16.04 1.50 25.38
N ALA A 178 16.15 0.30 24.82
CA ALA A 178 15.83 0.01 23.42
C ALA A 178 15.25 -1.38 23.28
N ILE A 179 14.31 -1.55 22.34
CA ILE A 179 13.77 -2.86 21.99
C ILE A 179 13.77 -3.09 20.48
N GLU A 180 13.78 -4.36 20.11
CA GLU A 180 13.46 -4.83 18.77
C GLU A 180 12.47 -5.98 18.81
N THR A 181 11.30 -5.83 18.18
CA THR A 181 10.33 -6.91 18.01
C THR A 181 10.48 -7.55 16.65
N THR A 182 10.17 -8.84 16.57
CA THR A 182 10.26 -9.61 15.32
C THR A 182 8.96 -10.32 14.97
N GLU A 183 8.83 -10.80 13.73
CA GLU A 183 7.69 -11.59 13.25
C GLU A 183 8.19 -12.69 12.29
N PRO A 184 7.87 -13.98 12.53
CA PRO A 184 8.24 -15.04 11.61
C PRO A 184 7.57 -14.88 10.23
N SER A 185 8.32 -15.08 9.13
CA SER A 185 7.75 -14.90 7.79
C SER A 185 6.68 -15.94 7.41
N VAL A 186 6.52 -17.02 8.17
CA VAL A 186 5.47 -18.03 7.95
C VAL A 186 4.06 -17.45 8.11
N ILE A 187 3.90 -16.41 8.95
CA ILE A 187 2.63 -15.69 9.13
C ILE A 187 2.55 -14.38 8.34
N ALA A 188 3.61 -14.03 7.62
CA ALA A 188 3.63 -12.83 6.80
C ALA A 188 2.68 -12.96 5.60
N LYS A 189 2.26 -11.81 5.07
CA LYS A 189 1.41 -11.74 3.87
C LYS A 189 2.04 -12.50 2.70
N GLN A 190 1.21 -13.16 1.88
CA GLN A 190 1.69 -14.04 0.81
C GLN A 190 2.68 -13.34 -0.14
N TYR A 191 2.44 -12.08 -0.53
CA TYR A 191 3.36 -11.35 -1.40
C TYR A 191 4.78 -11.19 -0.81
N LYS A 192 4.92 -11.11 0.53
CA LYS A 192 6.24 -11.05 1.19
C LYS A 192 6.94 -12.40 1.10
N ARG A 193 6.17 -13.47 1.32
CA ARG A 193 6.66 -14.86 1.22
C ARG A 193 7.09 -15.18 -0.20
N ASP A 194 6.33 -14.76 -1.19
CA ASP A 194 6.66 -14.87 -2.61
C ASP A 194 7.94 -14.09 -2.94
N ALA A 195 8.09 -12.87 -2.40
CA ALA A 195 9.31 -12.08 -2.60
C ALA A 195 10.55 -12.70 -1.96
N LEU A 196 10.43 -13.29 -0.76
CA LEU A 196 11.51 -14.06 -0.13
C LEU A 196 11.92 -15.24 -1.02
N LEU A 197 10.92 -16.01 -1.47
CA LEU A 197 11.14 -17.16 -2.32
C LEU A 197 11.80 -16.76 -3.64
N ALA A 198 11.34 -15.70 -4.30
CA ALA A 198 11.94 -15.14 -5.51
C ALA A 198 13.42 -14.76 -5.32
N ASN A 199 13.78 -14.29 -4.12
CA ASN A 199 15.14 -13.94 -3.73
C ASN A 199 15.97 -15.15 -3.24
N GLY A 200 15.45 -16.38 -3.37
CA GLY A 200 16.17 -17.60 -3.00
C GLY A 200 16.18 -17.88 -1.51
N ILE A 201 15.25 -17.30 -0.75
CA ILE A 201 15.10 -17.51 0.70
C ILE A 201 13.91 -18.41 0.96
N ASP A 202 14.05 -19.43 1.82
CA ASP A 202 12.91 -20.20 2.30
C ASP A 202 11.98 -19.31 3.15
N PRO A 203 10.71 -19.08 2.76
CA PRO A 203 9.79 -18.24 3.51
C PRO A 203 9.40 -18.79 4.89
N ASN A 204 9.83 -19.99 5.26
CA ASN A 204 9.68 -20.53 6.62
C ASN A 204 10.94 -20.33 7.48
N LYS A 205 12.01 -19.79 6.90
CA LYS A 205 13.29 -19.51 7.55
C LYS A 205 13.71 -18.06 7.35
N ALA A 206 12.74 -17.14 7.39
CA ALA A 206 13.02 -15.71 7.45
C ALA A 206 12.25 -15.07 8.61
N VAL A 207 12.76 -13.93 9.06
CA VAL A 207 12.17 -13.17 10.16
C VAL A 207 12.13 -11.69 9.79
N GLU A 208 10.96 -11.06 9.97
CA GLU A 208 10.80 -9.62 9.84
C GLU A 208 11.24 -8.95 11.15
N LEU A 209 12.13 -7.98 11.08
CA LEU A 209 12.35 -7.01 12.16
C LEU A 209 11.25 -5.97 12.03
N THR A 210 10.29 -5.99 12.97
CA THR A 210 9.03 -5.26 12.81
C THR A 210 9.02 -3.91 13.51
N ARG A 211 9.70 -3.76 14.65
CA ARG A 211 9.76 -2.50 15.40
C ARG A 211 11.07 -2.40 16.14
N PHE A 212 11.87 -1.40 15.79
CA PHE A 212 12.94 -0.91 16.63
C PHE A 212 12.49 0.38 17.30
N TYR A 213 12.63 0.47 18.62
CA TYR A 213 12.32 1.69 19.37
C TYR A 213 13.40 1.94 20.42
N THR A 214 13.76 3.20 20.63
CA THR A 214 14.69 3.62 21.69
C THR A 214 14.09 4.74 22.52
N LEU A 215 14.26 4.69 23.84
CA LEU A 215 13.98 5.84 24.69
C LEU A 215 14.84 7.05 24.28
N PRO A 216 14.32 8.29 24.42
CA PRO A 216 15.09 9.47 24.03
C PRO A 216 16.42 9.59 24.78
N GLY A 217 17.46 10.00 24.06
CA GLY A 217 18.82 10.09 24.61
C GLY A 217 19.60 8.78 24.62
N ALA A 218 19.05 7.70 24.05
CA ALA A 218 19.74 6.42 23.86
C ALA A 218 21.04 6.55 23.05
N PRO A 219 21.96 5.57 23.14
CA PRO A 219 23.19 5.54 22.34
C PRO A 219 22.98 5.72 20.82
N THR A 220 23.92 6.35 20.12
CA THR A 220 23.78 6.79 18.72
C THR A 220 23.72 5.65 17.70
N ASN A 221 24.41 4.55 17.96
CA ASN A 221 24.59 3.42 17.06
C ASN A 221 23.80 2.15 17.48
N ALA A 222 22.79 2.31 18.33
CA ALA A 222 22.03 1.21 18.92
C ALA A 222 21.41 0.25 17.90
N ILE A 223 20.85 0.78 16.81
CA ILE A 223 20.15 0.00 15.78
C ILE A 223 21.10 -1.01 15.12
N SER A 224 22.29 -0.57 14.71
CA SER A 224 23.25 -1.42 14.02
C SER A 224 23.76 -2.56 14.90
N LEU A 225 23.94 -2.31 16.20
CA LEU A 225 24.37 -3.35 17.13
C LEU A 225 23.24 -4.32 17.47
N MET A 226 22.01 -3.82 17.64
CA MET A 226 20.81 -4.64 17.85
C MET A 226 20.61 -5.62 16.68
N ASP A 227 20.56 -5.11 15.45
CA ASP A 227 20.40 -5.91 14.23
C ASP A 227 21.52 -6.97 14.09
N GLY A 228 22.72 -6.66 14.56
CA GLY A 228 23.86 -7.57 14.57
C GLY A 228 23.67 -8.74 15.55
N LEU A 229 23.20 -8.45 16.76
CA LEU A 229 22.97 -9.43 17.82
C LEU A 229 21.75 -10.30 17.53
N VAL A 230 20.66 -9.70 17.06
CA VAL A 230 19.44 -10.42 16.64
C VAL A 230 19.74 -11.36 15.48
N ALA A 231 20.57 -10.95 14.52
CA ALA A 231 21.01 -11.85 13.47
C ALA A 231 21.89 -13.00 13.98
N LYS A 232 22.80 -12.75 14.93
CA LYS A 232 23.59 -13.81 15.55
C LYS A 232 22.69 -14.83 16.25
N TYR A 233 21.67 -14.36 16.96
CA TYR A 233 20.65 -15.19 17.59
C TYR A 233 19.92 -16.06 16.57
N TYR A 234 19.34 -15.47 15.53
CA TYR A 234 18.56 -16.21 14.53
C TYR A 234 19.41 -17.11 13.63
N LYS A 235 20.66 -16.72 13.36
CA LYS A 235 21.61 -17.59 12.64
C LYS A 235 21.81 -18.90 13.40
N SER A 236 21.93 -18.84 14.74
CA SER A 236 22.06 -20.05 15.57
C SER A 236 20.82 -20.95 15.54
N LYS A 237 19.65 -20.40 15.18
CA LYS A 237 18.39 -21.12 14.99
C LYS A 237 18.16 -21.63 13.56
N GLY A 238 19.11 -21.45 12.65
CA GLY A 238 18.98 -21.90 11.26
C GLY A 238 18.09 -21.01 10.38
N ILE A 239 17.80 -19.78 10.79
CA ILE A 239 17.12 -18.78 9.94
C ILE A 239 18.09 -18.34 8.83
N GLU A 240 17.56 -18.25 7.60
CA GLU A 240 18.29 -17.92 6.38
C GLU A 240 18.42 -16.41 6.17
N ALA A 241 17.39 -15.62 6.50
CA ALA A 241 17.39 -14.17 6.27
C ALA A 241 16.64 -13.36 7.33
N LEU A 242 17.07 -12.11 7.49
CA LEU A 242 16.30 -11.06 8.17
C LEU A 242 15.83 -10.05 7.14
N PHE A 243 14.63 -9.50 7.33
CA PHE A 243 14.13 -8.42 6.50
C PHE A 243 13.38 -7.37 7.33
N THR A 244 13.25 -6.16 6.82
CA THR A 244 12.52 -5.08 7.48
C THR A 244 11.92 -4.13 6.46
N THR A 245 11.04 -3.23 6.90
CA THR A 245 10.41 -2.22 6.06
C THR A 245 11.00 -0.86 6.37
N THR A 246 11.41 -0.13 5.33
CA THR A 246 11.88 1.24 5.44
C THR A 246 11.01 2.17 4.58
N MET A 247 10.88 3.41 5.03
CA MET A 247 10.16 4.46 4.31
C MET A 247 11.15 5.57 3.94
N PRO A 248 11.86 5.44 2.81
CA PRO A 248 12.93 6.38 2.45
C PRO A 248 12.49 7.86 2.44
N MET A 249 11.21 8.10 2.12
CA MET A 249 10.56 9.41 2.19
C MET A 249 10.82 10.17 3.50
N TYR A 250 10.92 9.47 4.63
CA TYR A 250 11.11 10.04 5.96
C TYR A 250 12.51 9.85 6.52
N ALA A 251 13.41 9.17 5.81
CA ALA A 251 14.74 8.85 6.30
C ALA A 251 15.55 10.12 6.60
N LYS A 252 16.22 10.15 7.76
CA LYS A 252 17.11 11.25 8.16
C LYS A 252 18.56 10.99 7.75
N THR A 253 18.93 9.72 7.69
CA THR A 253 20.28 9.27 7.34
C THR A 253 20.21 8.00 6.50
N LYS A 254 21.31 7.69 5.81
CA LYS A 254 21.47 6.38 5.17
C LYS A 254 21.34 5.23 6.17
N SER A 255 21.88 5.40 7.38
CA SER A 255 21.75 4.40 8.45
C SER A 255 20.31 4.18 8.92
N THR A 256 19.40 5.16 8.83
CA THR A 256 17.96 4.94 9.09
C THR A 256 17.25 4.12 8.00
N THR A 257 17.91 3.88 6.87
CA THR A 257 17.37 3.10 5.73
C THR A 257 18.12 1.77 5.54
N ILE A 258 19.38 1.69 5.98
CA ILE A 258 20.35 0.62 5.70
C ILE A 258 21.08 0.24 7.01
N ALA A 259 20.36 0.20 8.13
CA ALA A 259 20.89 -0.24 9.43
C ALA A 259 21.28 -1.72 9.41
N GLY A 260 22.33 -2.09 10.15
CA GLY A 260 22.70 -3.49 10.35
C GLY A 260 23.06 -4.28 9.08
N GLY A 261 23.37 -3.61 7.97
CA GLY A 261 23.64 -4.29 6.69
C GLY A 261 22.42 -4.93 6.03
N ILE A 262 21.19 -4.58 6.45
CA ILE A 262 19.95 -4.99 5.78
C ILE A 262 19.70 -4.01 4.62
N ASN A 263 20.29 -4.29 3.46
CA ASN A 263 20.40 -3.31 2.38
C ASN A 263 20.01 -3.81 1.00
N LYS A 264 19.68 -5.10 0.84
CA LYS A 264 19.23 -5.63 -0.44
C LYS A 264 17.72 -5.44 -0.56
N PRO A 265 17.21 -4.77 -1.61
CA PRO A 265 15.77 -4.65 -1.81
C PRO A 265 15.11 -6.03 -1.96
N LEU A 266 14.10 -6.29 -1.13
CA LEU A 266 13.24 -7.47 -1.20
C LEU A 266 12.06 -7.20 -2.15
N LEU A 267 11.33 -6.12 -1.88
CA LEU A 267 10.20 -5.63 -2.67
C LEU A 267 9.97 -4.14 -2.41
N VAL A 268 9.20 -3.49 -3.28
CA VAL A 268 8.73 -2.10 -3.12
C VAL A 268 7.23 -2.00 -3.30
N LYS A 269 6.61 -1.02 -2.65
CA LYS A 269 5.15 -0.77 -2.73
C LYS A 269 4.83 0.71 -2.55
N ASP A 270 3.66 1.13 -2.97
CA ASP A 270 3.22 2.52 -2.80
C ASP A 270 3.12 2.88 -1.31
N LEU A 271 3.65 4.06 -0.95
CA LEU A 271 3.48 4.63 0.37
C LEU A 271 2.13 5.35 0.43
N ARG A 272 1.27 4.92 1.35
CA ARG A 272 0.05 5.65 1.71
C ARG A 272 -0.19 5.50 3.21
N HIS A 273 -0.57 6.60 3.82
CA HIS A 273 -1.00 6.65 5.21
C HIS A 273 -2.52 6.63 5.28
N LYS A 274 -3.03 6.06 6.37
CA LYS A 274 -4.46 6.02 6.68
C LYS A 274 -4.66 6.46 8.11
N PHE A 275 -5.73 7.20 8.34
CA PHE A 275 -6.14 7.64 9.66
C PHE A 275 -7.62 7.37 9.89
N ILE A 276 -7.94 6.91 11.09
CA ILE A 276 -9.32 6.70 11.53
C ILE A 276 -9.66 7.67 12.67
N PRO A 277 -10.91 8.15 12.75
CA PRO A 277 -11.39 8.93 13.87
C PRO A 277 -11.33 8.12 15.18
N VAL A 278 -10.94 8.81 16.26
CA VAL A 278 -10.97 8.32 17.63
C VAL A 278 -11.53 9.42 18.53
N GLU A 279 -12.43 9.06 19.44
CA GLU A 279 -13.02 9.99 20.40
C GLU A 279 -12.14 10.07 21.65
N ILE A 280 -11.56 11.26 21.90
CA ILE A 280 -10.70 11.52 23.05
C ILE A 280 -11.18 12.82 23.70
N ASN A 281 -11.63 12.72 24.97
CA ASN A 281 -12.10 13.86 25.77
C ASN A 281 -13.19 14.69 25.05
N GLY A 282 -14.13 14.02 24.37
CA GLY A 282 -15.24 14.66 23.64
C GLY A 282 -14.83 15.36 22.34
N ARG A 283 -13.64 15.06 21.80
CA ARG A 283 -13.17 15.53 20.49
C ARG A 283 -12.82 14.34 19.59
N THR A 284 -13.21 14.43 18.34
CA THR A 284 -12.76 13.52 17.28
C THR A 284 -11.36 13.90 16.83
N LEU A 285 -10.39 13.01 17.06
CA LEU A 285 -9.02 13.12 16.57
C LEU A 285 -8.74 12.00 15.56
N TYR A 286 -7.73 12.14 14.71
CA TYR A 286 -7.42 11.14 13.68
C TYR A 286 -6.13 10.38 14.00
N ARG A 287 -6.25 9.07 14.25
CA ARG A 287 -5.14 8.19 14.61
C ARG A 287 -4.65 7.40 13.41
N HIS A 288 -3.34 7.35 13.20
CA HIS A 288 -2.72 6.55 12.15
C HIS A 288 -3.01 5.05 12.31
N VAL A 289 -3.27 4.35 11.19
CA VAL A 289 -3.49 2.90 11.16
C VAL A 289 -2.78 2.26 9.97
N THR A 290 -2.22 1.07 10.18
CA THR A 290 -1.61 0.28 9.09
C THR A 290 -2.63 -0.60 8.37
N THR A 291 -3.69 -1.00 9.09
CA THR A 291 -4.82 -1.77 8.55
C THR A 291 -6.13 -1.16 9.06
N VAL A 292 -7.12 -1.03 8.18
CA VAL A 292 -8.47 -0.57 8.55
C VAL A 292 -9.23 -1.77 9.12
N PRO A 293 -9.79 -1.69 10.34
CA PRO A 293 -10.60 -2.77 10.91
C PRO A 293 -11.79 -3.12 9.99
N GLU A 294 -12.06 -4.41 9.80
CA GLU A 294 -13.11 -4.89 8.87
C GLU A 294 -14.54 -4.57 9.36
N ASP A 295 -14.71 -4.36 10.67
CA ASP A 295 -16.01 -4.22 11.32
C ASP A 295 -16.68 -2.85 11.14
N ASN A 296 -16.10 -1.95 10.34
CA ASN A 296 -16.49 -0.54 10.32
C ASN A 296 -16.65 0.02 8.90
N LYS A 297 -17.71 -0.41 8.21
CA LYS A 297 -18.04 0.04 6.84
C LYS A 297 -18.41 1.53 6.74
N GLU A 298 -18.63 2.24 7.86
CA GLU A 298 -19.06 3.65 7.88
C GLU A 298 -18.01 4.64 8.43
N ILE A 299 -16.80 4.18 8.76
CA ILE A 299 -15.78 5.09 9.30
C ILE A 299 -15.20 5.97 8.17
N LYS A 300 -15.27 7.30 8.35
CA LYS A 300 -14.56 8.25 7.49
C LYS A 300 -13.05 8.08 7.67
N ILE A 301 -12.40 7.46 6.69
CA ILE A 301 -10.96 7.28 6.66
C ILE A 301 -10.32 8.48 5.96
N LEU A 302 -9.31 9.08 6.59
CA LEU A 302 -8.44 10.01 5.87
C LEU A 302 -7.27 9.23 5.29
N GLU A 303 -7.01 9.43 4.00
CA GLU A 303 -5.87 8.83 3.32
C GLU A 303 -4.92 9.90 2.82
N THR A 304 -3.69 9.51 2.50
CA THR A 304 -2.76 10.39 1.78
C THR A 304 -3.45 11.00 0.55
N HIS A 305 -3.38 12.32 0.45
CA HIS A 305 -4.07 13.09 -0.58
C HIS A 305 -3.51 12.73 -1.96
N PRO A 306 -4.33 12.62 -3.02
CA PRO A 306 -3.84 12.25 -4.36
C PRO A 306 -2.75 13.18 -4.91
N ASN A 307 -2.77 14.46 -4.53
CA ASN A 307 -1.77 15.44 -4.95
C ASN A 307 -0.51 15.45 -4.07
N PHE A 308 -0.47 14.69 -2.97
CA PHE A 308 0.71 14.64 -2.11
C PHE A 308 1.73 13.66 -2.70
N PRO A 309 2.92 14.12 -3.12
CA PRO A 309 3.91 13.24 -3.73
C PRO A 309 4.45 12.26 -2.68
N THR A 310 4.54 10.99 -3.06
CA THR A 310 5.07 9.93 -2.19
C THR A 310 6.21 9.18 -2.88
N MET A 311 7.15 8.68 -2.08
CA MET A 311 8.16 7.72 -2.53
C MET A 311 7.70 6.30 -2.22
N LEU A 312 8.24 5.31 -2.92
CA LEU A 312 7.95 3.91 -2.61
C LEU A 312 8.46 3.52 -1.22
N VAL A 313 7.67 2.72 -0.51
CA VAL A 313 8.12 1.95 0.65
C VAL A 313 8.98 0.81 0.13
N VAL A 314 10.10 0.55 0.81
CA VAL A 314 11.03 -0.51 0.45
C VAL A 314 11.06 -1.52 1.58
N GLU A 315 10.86 -2.79 1.27
CA GLU A 315 11.25 -3.85 2.19
C GLU A 315 12.65 -4.30 1.77
N VAL A 316 13.57 -4.38 2.73
CA VAL A 316 14.96 -4.74 2.52
C VAL A 316 15.29 -6.00 3.31
N PHE A 317 16.23 -6.79 2.84
CA PHE A 317 16.66 -8.02 3.50
C PHE A 317 18.19 -8.17 3.50
N ARG A 318 18.65 -9.06 4.37
CA ARG A 318 19.99 -9.64 4.32
C ARG A 318 19.94 -11.12 4.62
N THR A 319 20.75 -11.88 3.89
CA THR A 319 21.01 -13.28 4.18
C THR A 319 21.95 -13.38 5.39
N ILE A 320 21.64 -14.25 6.34
CA ILE A 320 22.43 -14.47 7.56
C ILE A 320 22.96 -15.91 7.67
N ASN A 321 22.44 -16.83 6.86
CA ASN A 321 22.85 -18.23 6.79
C ASN A 321 22.81 -18.77 5.35
N GLU A 322 23.35 -19.95 5.11
CA GLU A 322 23.33 -20.59 3.79
C GLU A 322 21.89 -20.86 3.31
N THR A 323 21.63 -20.63 2.03
CA THR A 323 20.33 -20.85 1.38
C THR A 323 20.40 -22.05 0.45
N ASN A 324 19.34 -22.84 0.41
CA ASN A 324 19.24 -23.98 -0.51
C ASN A 324 18.76 -23.57 -1.92
N LEU A 325 18.24 -22.36 -2.05
CA LEU A 325 17.76 -21.80 -3.30
C LEU A 325 18.67 -20.65 -3.73
N LYS A 326 18.72 -20.44 -5.04
CA LYS A 326 19.32 -19.24 -5.64
C LYS A 326 18.21 -18.22 -5.92
N PRO A 327 18.51 -16.92 -5.92
CA PRO A 327 17.58 -15.91 -6.44
C PRO A 327 17.20 -16.24 -7.88
N LEU A 328 16.02 -15.80 -8.31
CA LEU A 328 15.66 -15.83 -9.73
C LEU A 328 16.66 -14.98 -10.54
N PRO A 329 17.05 -15.39 -11.76
CA PRO A 329 18.11 -14.72 -12.54
C PRO A 329 17.89 -13.20 -12.71
N MET A 330 16.64 -12.78 -12.87
CA MET A 330 16.25 -11.38 -13.01
C MET A 330 16.41 -10.52 -11.75
N LEU A 331 16.67 -11.12 -10.58
CA LEU A 331 16.88 -10.48 -9.29
C LEU A 331 18.33 -10.65 -8.76
N GLU A 332 19.17 -11.40 -9.47
CA GLU A 332 20.53 -11.72 -9.01
C GLU A 332 21.42 -10.47 -8.93
N ASP A 333 21.31 -9.57 -9.92
CA ASP A 333 22.13 -8.36 -10.01
C ASP A 333 21.64 -7.19 -9.12
N GLY A 334 20.45 -7.31 -8.53
CA GLY A 334 19.82 -6.28 -7.71
C GLY A 334 19.34 -5.03 -8.47
N GLY A 335 19.41 -5.03 -9.81
CA GLY A 335 18.95 -3.91 -10.64
C GLY A 335 17.43 -3.84 -10.77
N LYS A 336 16.76 -4.99 -10.62
CA LYS A 336 15.29 -5.10 -10.55
C LYS A 336 14.83 -5.44 -9.14
N VAL A 337 13.66 -4.93 -8.79
CA VAL A 337 12.97 -5.23 -7.54
C VAL A 337 11.51 -5.60 -7.82
N ILE A 338 10.94 -6.43 -6.95
CA ILE A 338 9.52 -6.80 -7.02
C ILE A 338 8.68 -5.59 -6.62
N TYR A 339 7.79 -5.14 -7.49
CA TYR A 339 6.80 -4.11 -7.19
C TYR A 339 5.47 -4.75 -6.82
N VAL A 340 5.02 -4.48 -5.61
CA VAL A 340 3.69 -4.87 -5.14
C VAL A 340 2.78 -3.67 -5.36
N SER A 341 2.16 -3.63 -6.54
CA SER A 341 1.02 -2.74 -6.74
C SER A 341 -0.07 -3.17 -5.77
N LYS A 342 -0.70 -2.20 -5.11
CA LYS A 342 -1.96 -2.50 -4.44
C LYS A 342 -2.91 -2.89 -5.57
N ARG A 343 -3.32 -4.17 -5.65
CA ARG A 343 -4.55 -4.51 -6.37
C ARG A 343 -5.58 -3.50 -5.86
N GLU A 344 -6.09 -2.63 -6.74
CA GLU A 344 -7.28 -1.85 -6.42
C GLU A 344 -8.26 -2.87 -5.87
N ARG A 345 -8.64 -2.71 -4.59
CA ARG A 345 -9.67 -3.57 -4.01
C ARG A 345 -10.87 -3.48 -4.95
N SER A 346 -11.48 -4.63 -5.23
CA SER A 346 -12.81 -4.80 -5.81
C SER A 346 -13.61 -3.48 -5.83
N LYS A 347 -13.69 -2.81 -6.98
CA LYS A 347 -14.51 -1.60 -7.13
C LYS A 347 -15.94 -2.07 -7.29
N THR A 348 -16.84 -1.59 -6.43
CA THR A 348 -18.27 -1.77 -6.66
C THR A 348 -18.73 -0.63 -7.56
N GLU A 349 -19.32 -0.98 -8.69
CA GLU A 349 -19.84 -0.04 -9.69
C GLU A 349 -21.35 -0.24 -9.77
N GLU A 350 -22.11 0.86 -9.78
CA GLU A 350 -23.53 0.85 -10.07
C GLU A 350 -23.76 1.53 -11.42
N GLU A 351 -24.33 0.80 -12.38
CA GLU A 351 -24.48 1.28 -13.76
C GLU A 351 -25.86 0.99 -14.35
N ILE A 352 -26.26 1.79 -15.33
CA ILE A 352 -27.33 1.45 -16.28
C ILE A 352 -26.82 1.50 -17.70
N LYS A 353 -27.51 0.80 -18.60
CA LYS A 353 -27.26 0.83 -20.04
C LYS A 353 -28.53 1.23 -20.80
N LEU A 354 -28.38 2.12 -21.78
CA LEU A 354 -29.48 2.67 -22.57
C LEU A 354 -29.16 2.53 -24.06
N PHE A 355 -30.09 2.01 -24.86
CA PHE A 355 -29.90 1.92 -26.31
C PHE A 355 -30.00 3.29 -27.00
N VAL A 356 -29.14 3.53 -27.99
CA VAL A 356 -29.10 4.78 -28.76
C VAL A 356 -29.38 4.50 -30.24
N SER A 357 -30.52 4.96 -30.72
CA SER A 357 -30.87 4.90 -32.15
C SER A 357 -30.32 6.06 -32.97
N ASN A 358 -30.01 7.20 -32.34
CA ASN A 358 -29.44 8.38 -32.99
C ASN A 358 -28.34 9.01 -32.13
N ILE A 359 -27.10 8.76 -32.53
CA ILE A 359 -25.89 9.19 -31.80
C ILE A 359 -25.80 10.72 -31.72
N ALA A 360 -26.12 11.44 -32.80
CA ALA A 360 -26.02 12.89 -32.85
C ALA A 360 -26.96 13.55 -31.81
N THR A 361 -28.21 13.10 -31.76
CA THR A 361 -29.18 13.58 -30.77
C THR A 361 -28.78 13.20 -29.35
N ALA A 362 -28.27 11.99 -29.13
CA ALA A 362 -27.79 11.57 -27.82
C ALA A 362 -26.63 12.44 -27.31
N LEU A 363 -25.61 12.67 -28.15
CA LEU A 363 -24.48 13.54 -27.81
C LEU A 363 -24.91 14.98 -27.55
N GLU A 364 -25.86 15.51 -28.31
CA GLU A 364 -26.40 16.86 -28.06
C GLU A 364 -27.03 16.95 -26.66
N LYS A 365 -27.81 15.96 -26.26
CA LYS A 365 -28.42 15.92 -24.93
C LYS A 365 -27.40 15.72 -23.81
N ILE A 366 -26.43 14.82 -23.99
CA ILE A 366 -25.38 14.56 -22.99
C ILE A 366 -24.52 15.81 -22.76
N ARG A 367 -24.15 16.54 -23.81
CA ARG A 367 -23.37 17.78 -23.70
C ARG A 367 -24.05 18.90 -22.90
N ARG A 368 -25.38 18.82 -22.71
CA ARG A 368 -26.12 19.77 -21.87
C ARG A 368 -25.99 19.46 -20.38
N VAL A 369 -25.62 18.23 -20.01
CA VAL A 369 -25.52 17.76 -18.62
C VAL A 369 -24.10 17.41 -18.19
N GLY A 370 -23.24 17.02 -19.12
CA GLY A 370 -21.88 16.57 -18.85
C GLY A 370 -20.84 17.28 -19.70
N LYS A 371 -19.64 17.43 -19.12
CA LYS A 371 -18.47 17.94 -19.82
C LYS A 371 -17.76 16.80 -20.53
N TYR A 372 -17.42 16.99 -21.80
CA TYR A 372 -16.58 16.06 -22.54
C TYR A 372 -15.22 15.91 -21.85
N VAL A 373 -14.77 14.67 -21.70
CA VAL A 373 -13.44 14.35 -21.16
C VAL A 373 -12.53 13.92 -22.30
N ARG A 374 -12.88 12.83 -22.98
CA ARG A 374 -12.06 12.23 -24.04
C ARG A 374 -12.85 11.23 -24.88
N THR A 375 -12.23 10.79 -25.96
CA THR A 375 -12.69 9.72 -26.83
C THR A 375 -11.58 8.69 -26.92
N GLU A 376 -11.97 7.41 -26.88
CA GLU A 376 -11.03 6.31 -26.87
C GLU A 376 -11.50 5.22 -27.82
N TYR A 377 -10.57 4.62 -28.55
CA TYR A 377 -10.76 3.33 -29.17
C TYR A 377 -10.38 2.25 -28.16
N ILE A 378 -11.26 1.26 -28.00
CA ILE A 378 -11.11 0.21 -27.00
C ILE A 378 -11.20 -1.14 -27.69
N ARG A 379 -10.28 -2.03 -27.34
CA ARG A 379 -10.33 -3.44 -27.67
C ARG A 379 -10.45 -4.27 -26.41
N ASP A 380 -11.56 -4.97 -26.26
CA ASP A 380 -11.83 -5.90 -25.18
C ASP A 380 -11.68 -7.34 -25.70
N THR A 381 -10.77 -8.12 -25.11
CA THR A 381 -10.67 -9.57 -25.30
C THR A 381 -11.14 -10.26 -24.04
N ILE A 382 -12.13 -11.15 -24.15
CA ILE A 382 -12.66 -11.89 -23.01
C ILE A 382 -12.00 -13.25 -22.94
N TYR A 383 -11.50 -13.59 -21.77
CA TYR A 383 -10.92 -14.88 -21.46
C TYR A 383 -11.81 -15.63 -20.46
N GLY A 384 -12.22 -16.85 -20.78
CA GLY A 384 -12.98 -17.72 -19.89
C GLY A 384 -12.24 -19.01 -19.58
N GLU A 385 -12.65 -19.67 -18.50
CA GLU A 385 -12.08 -20.95 -18.07
C GLU A 385 -13.16 -22.05 -18.16
N SER A 386 -12.83 -23.16 -18.82
CA SER A 386 -13.81 -24.22 -19.08
C SER A 386 -14.42 -24.76 -17.78
N GLY A 387 -15.76 -24.77 -17.71
CA GLY A 387 -16.50 -25.26 -16.55
C GLY A 387 -16.56 -24.30 -15.36
N LYS A 388 -16.10 -23.05 -15.50
CA LYS A 388 -16.22 -22.01 -14.46
C LYS A 388 -16.91 -20.77 -14.99
N ASP A 389 -17.72 -20.14 -14.15
CA ASP A 389 -18.40 -18.87 -14.45
C ASP A 389 -17.50 -17.65 -14.15
N LYS A 390 -16.21 -17.77 -14.44
CA LYS A 390 -15.22 -16.73 -14.18
C LYS A 390 -14.63 -16.26 -15.49
N LYS A 391 -14.80 -14.97 -15.79
CA LYS A 391 -14.25 -14.33 -16.99
C LYS A 391 -13.26 -13.23 -16.62
N ILE A 392 -12.21 -13.09 -17.42
CA ILE A 392 -11.26 -11.98 -17.35
C ILE A 392 -11.38 -11.19 -18.65
N ARG A 393 -11.61 -9.88 -18.54
CA ARG A 393 -11.58 -8.95 -19.66
C ARG A 393 -10.20 -8.32 -19.73
N LEU A 394 -9.48 -8.56 -20.82
CA LEU A 394 -8.30 -7.79 -21.21
C LEU A 394 -8.75 -6.62 -22.07
N ARG A 395 -8.51 -5.41 -21.61
CA ARG A 395 -8.81 -4.16 -22.28
C ARG A 395 -7.54 -3.47 -22.73
N ILE A 396 -7.51 -3.07 -23.99
CA ILE A 396 -6.53 -2.13 -24.56
C ILE A 396 -7.30 -0.85 -24.90
N GLU A 397 -6.91 0.27 -24.28
CA GLU A 397 -7.50 1.59 -24.44
C GLU A 397 -6.51 2.51 -25.16
N ASP A 398 -6.87 3.03 -26.33
CA ASP A 398 -6.11 4.03 -27.07
C ASP A 398 -6.93 5.31 -27.17
N ASN A 399 -6.49 6.36 -26.48
CA ASN A 399 -7.14 7.67 -26.52
C ASN A 399 -6.52 8.62 -27.56
N PHE A 400 -5.71 8.08 -28.47
CA PHE A 400 -4.95 8.77 -29.51
C PHE A 400 -3.78 9.63 -29.00
N GLU A 401 -3.54 9.65 -27.69
CA GLU A 401 -2.35 10.25 -27.06
C GLU A 401 -1.44 9.19 -26.44
N TYR A 402 -2.02 8.17 -25.82
CA TYR A 402 -1.32 7.02 -25.24
C TYR A 402 -2.21 5.77 -25.23
N VAL A 403 -1.55 4.62 -25.11
CA VAL A 403 -2.20 3.31 -24.97
C VAL A 403 -2.09 2.83 -23.53
N ALA A 404 -3.21 2.41 -22.95
CA ALA A 404 -3.30 1.77 -21.64
C ALA A 404 -3.79 0.33 -21.78
N VAL A 405 -3.32 -0.55 -20.89
CA VAL A 405 -3.72 -1.95 -20.84
C VAL A 405 -4.20 -2.30 -19.44
N ASN A 406 -5.38 -2.90 -19.35
CA ASN A 406 -6.01 -3.31 -18.10
C ASN A 406 -6.60 -4.71 -18.24
N ALA A 407 -6.36 -5.61 -17.29
CA ALA A 407 -7.06 -6.88 -17.21
C ALA A 407 -7.91 -6.91 -15.93
N THR A 408 -9.19 -7.23 -16.05
CA THR A 408 -10.12 -7.20 -14.91
C THR A 408 -11.05 -8.41 -14.87
N ILE A 409 -11.42 -8.82 -13.66
CA ILE A 409 -12.48 -9.81 -13.42
C ILE A 409 -13.72 -9.01 -13.03
N LYS A 410 -14.80 -9.15 -13.79
CA LYS A 410 -16.10 -8.58 -13.45
C LYS A 410 -17.04 -9.66 -12.93
N THR A 411 -17.59 -9.44 -11.74
CA THR A 411 -18.62 -10.30 -11.15
C THR A 411 -19.87 -9.47 -10.93
N ARG A 412 -21.00 -9.92 -11.48
CA ARG A 412 -22.29 -9.27 -11.24
C ARG A 412 -22.79 -9.65 -9.85
N ASP A 413 -22.97 -8.66 -8.98
CA ASP A 413 -23.44 -8.85 -7.61
C ASP A 413 -24.97 -8.88 -7.57
N SER A 414 -25.63 -7.87 -8.13
CA SER A 414 -27.08 -7.81 -8.19
C SER A 414 -27.61 -6.91 -9.31
N VAL A 415 -28.90 -7.04 -9.63
CA VAL A 415 -29.63 -6.10 -10.49
C VAL A 415 -30.89 -5.68 -9.75
N GLN A 416 -31.04 -4.39 -9.47
CA GLN A 416 -32.21 -3.83 -8.81
C GLN A 416 -32.72 -2.61 -9.57
N ASN A 417 -34.01 -2.59 -9.90
CA ASN A 417 -34.64 -1.48 -10.65
C ASN A 417 -33.93 -1.11 -11.98
N GLY A 418 -33.33 -2.11 -12.64
CA GLY A 418 -32.57 -1.94 -13.88
C GLY A 418 -31.14 -1.38 -13.69
N ILE A 419 -30.73 -1.08 -12.46
CA ILE A 419 -29.36 -0.73 -12.11
C ILE A 419 -28.59 -2.02 -11.82
N LYS A 420 -27.45 -2.19 -12.47
CA LYS A 420 -26.54 -3.30 -12.24
C LYS A 420 -25.54 -2.87 -11.20
N ARG A 421 -25.30 -3.75 -10.24
CA ARG A 421 -24.20 -3.64 -9.30
C ARG A 421 -23.15 -4.67 -9.67
N GLU A 422 -21.98 -4.21 -10.07
CA GLU A 422 -20.85 -5.03 -10.48
C GLU A 422 -19.68 -4.86 -9.53
N ILE A 423 -18.91 -5.92 -9.36
CA ILE A 423 -17.65 -5.92 -8.63
C ILE A 423 -16.55 -6.14 -9.66
N GLU A 424 -15.69 -5.14 -9.85
CA GLU A 424 -14.53 -5.20 -10.74
C GLU A 424 -13.24 -5.38 -9.94
N GLU A 425 -12.52 -6.46 -10.20
CA GLU A 425 -11.21 -6.74 -9.62
C GLU A 425 -10.12 -6.58 -10.67
N THR A 426 -9.20 -5.65 -10.43
CA THR A 426 -8.04 -5.43 -11.30
C THR A 426 -7.01 -6.55 -11.14
N VAL A 427 -6.78 -7.29 -12.23
CA VAL A 427 -5.78 -8.34 -12.35
C VAL A 427 -4.43 -7.75 -12.79
N TYR A 428 -4.44 -6.83 -13.75
CA TYR A 428 -3.25 -6.18 -14.29
C TYR A 428 -3.60 -4.76 -14.75
N LYS A 429 -2.69 -3.80 -14.57
CA LYS A 429 -2.81 -2.43 -15.07
C LYS A 429 -1.42 -1.91 -15.43
N GLY A 430 -1.21 -1.56 -16.69
CA GLY A 430 0.11 -1.17 -17.19
C GLY A 430 0.11 -0.86 -18.68
N PRO A 431 1.28 -0.64 -19.30
CA PRO A 431 1.37 -0.32 -20.72
C PRO A 431 1.50 -1.55 -21.63
N SER A 432 1.78 -2.74 -21.09
CA SER A 432 2.12 -3.93 -21.89
C SER A 432 0.97 -4.95 -21.98
N ALA A 433 0.53 -5.26 -23.20
CA ALA A 433 -0.44 -6.33 -23.47
C ALA A 433 0.15 -7.72 -23.24
N GLU A 434 1.44 -7.92 -23.54
CA GLU A 434 2.13 -9.19 -23.32
C GLU A 434 2.20 -9.54 -21.83
N GLU A 435 2.50 -8.56 -20.99
CA GLU A 435 2.50 -8.72 -19.53
C GLU A 435 1.09 -9.01 -18.99
N ALA A 436 0.06 -8.37 -19.56
CA ALA A 436 -1.33 -8.64 -19.21
C ALA A 436 -1.74 -10.08 -19.56
N ILE A 437 -1.44 -10.54 -20.78
CA ILE A 437 -1.72 -11.92 -21.24
C ILE A 437 -0.95 -12.93 -20.39
N SER A 438 0.31 -12.66 -20.07
CA SER A 438 1.09 -13.48 -19.15
C SER A 438 0.39 -13.57 -17.80
N THR A 439 -0.07 -12.44 -17.26
CA THR A 439 -0.81 -12.38 -15.99
C THR A 439 -2.09 -13.22 -16.02
N ILE A 440 -2.86 -13.16 -17.10
CA ILE A 440 -4.08 -13.96 -17.29
C ILE A 440 -3.75 -15.46 -17.29
N LYS A 441 -2.74 -15.89 -18.04
CA LYS A 441 -2.30 -17.30 -18.10
C LYS A 441 -1.84 -17.83 -16.74
N MET A 442 -1.30 -16.96 -15.89
CA MET A 442 -0.86 -17.34 -14.53
C MET A 442 -2.04 -17.54 -13.57
N LEU A 443 -3.22 -17.00 -13.85
CA LEU A 443 -4.41 -17.16 -13.00
C LEU A 443 -5.15 -18.48 -13.23
N GLY A 444 -4.92 -19.18 -14.34
CA GLY A 444 -5.61 -20.42 -14.69
C GLY A 444 -5.53 -20.74 -16.18
N ASP A 445 -6.20 -21.81 -16.60
CA ASP A 445 -6.32 -22.19 -18.03
C ASP A 445 -7.40 -21.35 -18.72
N PHE A 446 -7.22 -20.03 -18.68
CA PHE A 446 -8.07 -19.05 -19.33
C PHE A 446 -7.79 -19.03 -20.84
N LYS A 447 -8.85 -19.15 -21.64
CA LYS A 447 -8.79 -19.13 -23.11
C LYS A 447 -9.66 -18.01 -23.64
N GLU A 448 -9.24 -17.42 -24.74
CA GLU A 448 -10.01 -16.37 -25.41
C GLU A 448 -11.35 -16.94 -25.87
N GLU A 449 -12.44 -16.32 -25.43
CA GLU A 449 -13.80 -16.68 -25.80
C GLU A 449 -14.31 -15.80 -26.94
N ASN A 450 -14.06 -14.49 -26.86
CA ASN A 450 -14.47 -13.51 -27.87
C ASN A 450 -13.65 -12.21 -27.75
N SER A 451 -13.81 -11.32 -28.72
CA SER A 451 -13.17 -10.01 -28.80
C SER A 451 -14.12 -8.97 -29.38
N TYR A 452 -14.10 -7.76 -28.83
CA TYR A 452 -14.93 -6.62 -29.26
C TYR A 452 -14.09 -5.36 -29.40
N GLU A 453 -14.28 -4.65 -30.50
CA GLU A 453 -13.87 -3.26 -30.61
C GLU A 453 -15.04 -2.32 -30.28
N LYS A 454 -14.73 -1.18 -29.67
CA LYS A 454 -15.67 -0.08 -29.50
C LYS A 454 -14.97 1.27 -29.52
N ILE A 455 -15.72 2.30 -29.89
CA ILE A 455 -15.34 3.69 -29.67
C ILE A 455 -16.14 4.17 -28.46
N ARG A 456 -15.44 4.63 -27.42
CA ARG A 456 -16.04 5.16 -26.20
C ARG A 456 -15.83 6.66 -26.14
N VAL A 457 -16.92 7.41 -25.96
CA VAL A 457 -16.88 8.85 -25.70
C VAL A 457 -17.27 9.09 -24.24
N ILE A 458 -16.39 9.71 -23.47
CA ILE A 458 -16.55 9.87 -22.01
C ILE A 458 -16.93 11.30 -21.67
N PHE A 459 -17.96 11.45 -20.84
CA PHE A 459 -18.40 12.71 -20.26
C PHE A 459 -18.49 12.58 -18.73
N ILE A 460 -18.28 13.70 -18.03
CA ILE A 460 -18.47 13.78 -16.58
C ILE A 460 -19.56 14.81 -16.28
N ALA A 461 -20.58 14.38 -15.55
CA ALA A 461 -21.68 15.22 -15.06
C ALA A 461 -21.69 15.18 -13.53
N GLU A 462 -21.18 16.25 -12.90
CA GLU A 462 -20.89 16.27 -11.45
C GLU A 462 -19.88 15.15 -11.08
N THR A 463 -20.36 14.09 -10.43
CA THR A 463 -19.60 12.88 -10.08
C THR A 463 -19.86 11.70 -11.01
N ALA A 464 -20.87 11.79 -11.86
CA ALA A 464 -21.33 10.68 -12.69
C ALA A 464 -20.48 10.57 -13.95
N GLU A 465 -20.07 9.34 -14.27
CA GLU A 465 -19.49 9.02 -15.57
C GLU A 465 -20.60 8.66 -16.55
N ILE A 466 -20.61 9.32 -17.70
CA ILE A 466 -21.50 9.02 -18.81
C ILE A 466 -20.64 8.60 -19.98
N THR A 467 -20.77 7.36 -20.45
CA THR A 467 -20.08 6.87 -21.63
C THR A 467 -21.06 6.69 -22.78
N VAL A 468 -20.62 7.00 -24.00
CA VAL A 468 -21.29 6.61 -25.23
C VAL A 468 -20.42 5.55 -25.89
N ASP A 469 -20.87 4.31 -25.83
CA ASP A 469 -20.19 3.15 -26.39
C ASP A 469 -20.77 2.82 -27.76
N ILE A 470 -19.96 3.01 -28.78
CA ILE A 470 -20.28 2.67 -30.16
C ILE A 470 -19.57 1.35 -30.45
N TYR A 471 -20.34 0.30 -30.74
CA TYR A 471 -19.83 -0.98 -31.22
C TYR A 471 -20.17 -1.13 -32.72
N PRO A 472 -19.57 -2.12 -33.42
CA PRO A 472 -19.95 -2.45 -34.80
C PRO A 472 -21.43 -2.82 -34.98
N PHE A 473 -22.09 -3.30 -33.93
CA PHE A 473 -23.47 -3.80 -33.94
C PHE A 473 -24.49 -2.91 -33.23
N GLY A 474 -24.08 -1.74 -32.71
CA GLY A 474 -25.01 -0.80 -32.09
C GLY A 474 -24.34 0.26 -31.23
N CYS A 475 -25.15 1.12 -30.62
CA CYS A 475 -24.68 2.19 -29.75
C CYS A 475 -25.47 2.21 -28.44
N TRP A 476 -24.76 2.38 -27.32
CA TRP A 476 -25.34 2.44 -25.98
C TRP A 476 -24.74 3.56 -25.16
N ILE A 477 -25.53 4.10 -24.24
CA ILE A 477 -25.04 4.97 -23.17
C ILE A 477 -24.90 4.14 -21.91
N GLU A 478 -23.78 4.26 -21.20
CA GLU A 478 -23.66 3.82 -19.81
C GLU A 478 -23.64 5.05 -18.89
N ILE A 479 -24.30 4.96 -17.73
CA ILE A 479 -24.24 5.97 -16.68
C ILE A 479 -23.86 5.26 -15.38
N GLU A 480 -22.75 5.68 -14.77
CA GLU A 480 -22.21 5.13 -13.52
C GLU A 480 -22.17 6.21 -12.44
N ASP A 481 -22.94 6.03 -11.37
CA ASP A 481 -22.95 6.82 -10.12
C ASP A 481 -23.92 6.15 -9.11
N GLU A 482 -24.30 6.83 -8.04
CA GLU A 482 -25.36 6.42 -7.15
C GLU A 482 -26.76 6.40 -7.83
N PRO A 483 -27.69 5.55 -7.36
CA PRO A 483 -28.94 5.24 -8.07
C PRO A 483 -29.81 6.46 -8.38
N GLU A 484 -29.90 7.40 -7.43
CA GLU A 484 -30.72 8.60 -7.58
C GLU A 484 -30.19 9.52 -8.69
N LYS A 485 -28.87 9.68 -8.78
CA LYS A 485 -28.23 10.48 -9.83
C LYS A 485 -28.34 9.82 -11.18
N ILE A 486 -28.13 8.51 -11.26
CA ILE A 486 -28.33 7.74 -12.49
C ILE A 486 -29.71 8.02 -13.07
N HIS A 487 -30.76 7.89 -12.25
CA HIS A 487 -32.14 8.11 -12.69
C HIS A 487 -32.38 9.56 -13.14
N ARG A 488 -31.85 10.54 -12.39
CA ARG A 488 -31.98 11.97 -12.71
C ARG A 488 -31.31 12.33 -14.03
N ILE A 489 -30.08 11.84 -14.26
CA ILE A 489 -29.33 12.08 -15.50
C ILE A 489 -30.07 11.44 -16.67
N ALA A 490 -30.45 10.16 -16.55
CA ALA A 490 -31.21 9.44 -17.58
C ALA A 490 -32.49 10.19 -17.99
N GLN A 491 -33.27 10.69 -17.03
CA GLN A 491 -34.46 11.51 -17.30
C GLN A 491 -34.11 12.80 -18.06
N THR A 492 -33.03 13.48 -17.66
CA THR A 492 -32.60 14.74 -18.28
C THR A 492 -32.18 14.54 -19.75
N ILE A 493 -31.56 13.39 -20.06
CA ILE A 493 -31.22 13.01 -21.45
C ILE A 493 -32.38 12.30 -22.18
N GLY A 494 -33.57 12.23 -21.56
CA GLY A 494 -34.82 11.82 -22.19
C GLY A 494 -35.10 10.32 -22.18
N PHE A 495 -34.52 9.58 -21.23
CA PHE A 495 -34.79 8.17 -20.99
C PHE A 495 -35.53 7.95 -19.67
N SER A 496 -36.17 6.80 -19.54
CA SER A 496 -36.90 6.35 -18.36
C SER A 496 -36.40 4.99 -17.89
N LYS A 497 -36.84 4.54 -16.71
CA LYS A 497 -36.47 3.21 -16.19
C LYS A 497 -36.90 2.04 -17.10
N LYS A 498 -37.88 2.26 -17.99
CA LYS A 498 -38.34 1.25 -18.95
C LYS A 498 -37.33 0.99 -20.08
N ASP A 499 -36.43 1.95 -20.28
CA ASP A 499 -35.41 1.91 -21.35
C ASP A 499 -34.11 1.25 -20.88
N TYR A 500 -34.05 0.81 -19.61
CA TYR A 500 -32.84 0.27 -19.00
C TYR A 500 -32.61 -1.17 -19.46
N VAL A 501 -31.38 -1.44 -19.88
CA VAL A 501 -30.99 -2.74 -20.42
C VAL A 501 -30.05 -3.45 -19.45
N SER A 502 -30.42 -4.65 -19.03
CA SER A 502 -29.59 -5.48 -18.14
C SER A 502 -28.58 -6.36 -18.88
N ALA A 503 -28.69 -6.46 -20.21
CA ALA A 503 -27.81 -7.28 -21.05
C ALA A 503 -26.35 -6.78 -21.04
N GLY A 504 -25.40 -7.72 -21.09
CA GLY A 504 -23.98 -7.44 -21.34
C GLY A 504 -23.68 -7.21 -22.83
N ALA A 505 -22.43 -6.92 -23.19
CA ALA A 505 -22.04 -6.76 -24.59
C ALA A 505 -22.25 -8.06 -25.40
N ASP A 506 -21.84 -9.21 -24.84
CA ASP A 506 -22.04 -10.54 -25.43
C ASP A 506 -23.51 -10.82 -25.74
N ASP A 507 -24.40 -10.58 -24.76
CA ASP A 507 -25.84 -10.77 -24.92
C ASP A 507 -26.42 -9.89 -26.05
N LEU A 508 -26.03 -8.60 -26.06
CA LEU A 508 -26.48 -7.63 -27.06
C LEU A 508 -26.02 -8.00 -28.47
N TYR A 509 -24.79 -8.52 -28.58
CA TYR A 509 -24.25 -9.01 -29.84
C TYR A 509 -25.02 -10.23 -30.36
N LEU A 510 -25.27 -11.22 -29.50
CA LEU A 510 -26.03 -12.43 -29.85
C LEU A 510 -27.47 -12.10 -30.28
N GLU A 511 -28.12 -11.14 -29.62
CA GLU A 511 -29.44 -10.64 -30.03
C GLU A 511 -29.40 -9.95 -31.40
N TRP A 512 -28.37 -9.15 -31.66
CA TRP A 512 -28.20 -8.45 -32.93
C TRP A 512 -27.96 -9.42 -34.09
N ILE A 513 -27.05 -10.39 -33.97
CA ILE A 513 -26.82 -11.37 -35.05
C ILE A 513 -28.07 -12.21 -35.32
N LYS A 514 -28.81 -12.61 -34.27
CA LYS A 514 -30.03 -13.39 -34.41
C LYS A 514 -31.12 -12.62 -35.14
N SER A 515 -31.29 -11.34 -34.84
CA SER A 515 -32.28 -10.48 -35.51
C SER A 515 -31.93 -10.19 -36.97
N HIS A 516 -30.65 -10.30 -37.35
CA HIS A 516 -30.18 -10.05 -38.72
C HIS A 516 -29.86 -11.34 -39.50
N GLY A 517 -30.02 -12.52 -38.90
CA GLY A 517 -29.71 -13.81 -39.53
C GLY A 517 -28.22 -13.97 -39.86
N LEU A 518 -27.33 -13.36 -39.07
CA LEU A 518 -25.89 -13.39 -39.28
C LEU A 518 -25.23 -14.51 -38.46
N PRO A 519 -24.12 -15.09 -38.93
CA PRO A 519 -23.33 -16.01 -38.12
C PRO A 519 -22.63 -15.26 -36.98
N GLU A 520 -22.41 -15.97 -35.88
CA GLU A 520 -21.57 -15.50 -34.77
C GLU A 520 -20.12 -15.37 -35.23
N GLN A 521 -19.47 -14.28 -34.82
CA GLN A 521 -18.06 -13.99 -35.06
C GLN A 521 -17.34 -13.94 -33.72
N TRP A 522 -16.15 -14.54 -33.70
CA TRP A 522 -15.28 -14.53 -32.53
C TRP A 522 -14.68 -13.13 -32.26
N ASP A 523 -14.37 -12.38 -33.31
CA ASP A 523 -13.76 -11.04 -33.23
C ASP A 523 -14.64 -10.00 -33.94
N VAL A 524 -15.29 -9.16 -33.15
CA VAL A 524 -16.27 -8.19 -33.63
C VAL A 524 -15.61 -6.82 -33.77
N ARG A 525 -15.31 -6.42 -35.01
CA ARG A 525 -14.52 -5.22 -35.34
C ARG A 525 -15.26 -4.22 -36.22
N PHE A 526 -14.76 -2.98 -36.24
CA PHE A 526 -15.23 -2.00 -37.22
C PHE A 526 -14.69 -2.31 -38.61
N GLY A 527 -15.58 -2.37 -39.59
CA GLY A 527 -15.25 -2.73 -40.97
C GLY A 527 -15.56 -4.20 -41.29
N LEU A 528 -15.85 -4.49 -42.55
CA LEU A 528 -16.04 -5.85 -43.03
C LEU A 528 -14.65 -6.45 -43.28
N GLU A 529 -14.37 -7.66 -42.79
CA GLU A 529 -13.20 -8.40 -43.25
C GLU A 529 -13.24 -8.47 -44.78
N ASP A 530 -12.15 -8.03 -45.43
CA ASP A 530 -11.92 -8.31 -46.84
C ASP A 530 -12.15 -9.81 -47.03
N LYS A 531 -13.09 -10.15 -47.92
CA LYS A 531 -13.18 -11.52 -48.44
C LYS A 531 -11.78 -11.87 -48.96
N LYS A 532 -11.11 -12.79 -48.28
CA LYS A 532 -9.86 -13.40 -48.73
C LYS A 532 -9.96 -13.89 -50.17
#